data_AF-A0A924Y568-F1
#
_entry.id   AF-A0A924Y568-F1
#
_cell.length_a   1.000
_cell.length_b   1.000
_cell.length_c   1.000
_cell.angle_alpha   90.00
_cell.angle_beta   90.00
_cell.angle_gamma   90.00
#
_symmetry.space_group_name_H-M   'P 1'
#
loop_
_entity.id
_entity.type
_entity.pdbx_description
1 polymer ?
#
loop_
_entity_poly.entity_id
_entity_poly.type
_entity_poly.pdbx_seq_one_letter_code
_entity_poly.pdbx_strand_id
1 'polypeptide(L)' 'MLAAQIVNRNAAEHPNKSVYGVVISGTLWLFLKLDGQTLTIKPTEHTLTDLPAVLAILRQIVEHG' A
#
# COMPACT_ATOMS: atom_id res chain seq x y z
N MET A 1 6.80 -1.65 -5.65
CA MET A 1 5.75 -1.19 -6.59
C MET A 1 6.10 -1.50 -8.06
N LEU A 2 7.30 -1.16 -8.56
CA LEU A 2 7.70 -1.46 -9.95
C LEU A 2 7.60 -2.96 -10.31
N ALA A 3 8.13 -3.85 -9.46
CA ALA A 3 8.02 -5.29 -9.67
C ALA A 3 6.55 -5.76 -9.75
N ALA A 4 5.70 -5.28 -8.83
CA ALA A 4 4.26 -5.57 -8.86
C ALA A 4 3.59 -5.07 -10.14
N GLN A 5 3.97 -3.89 -10.65
CA GLN A 5 3.46 -3.40 -11.92
C GLN A 5 3.88 -4.26 -13.11
N ILE A 6 5.12 -4.78 -13.12
CA ILE A 6 5.61 -5.68 -14.17
C ILE A 6 4.83 -7.00 -14.14
N VAL A 7 4.66 -7.58 -12.95
CA VAL A 7 3.89 -8.82 -12.76
C VAL A 7 2.44 -8.63 -13.19
N ASN A 8 1.79 -7.54 -12.76
CA ASN A 8 0.39 -7.25 -13.13
C ASN A 8 0.20 -7.05 -14.64
N ARG A 9 1.19 -6.45 -15.33
CA ARG A 9 1.18 -6.33 -16.79
C ARG A 9 1.33 -7.68 -17.48
N ASN A 10 2.21 -8.54 -16.96
CA ASN A 10 2.50 -9.84 -17.54
C ASN A 10 1.41 -10.89 -17.27
N ALA A 11 0.66 -10.75 -16.16
CA ALA A 11 -0.38 -11.68 -15.76
C ALA A 11 -1.73 -11.50 -16.52
N ALA A 12 -1.82 -10.52 -17.43
CA ALA A 12 -3.00 -10.21 -18.26
C ALA A 12 -4.32 -9.89 -17.53
N GLU A 13 -4.41 -10.03 -16.21
CA GLU A 13 -5.68 -9.78 -15.52
C GLU A 13 -6.02 -8.30 -15.45
N HIS A 14 -5.04 -7.38 -15.34
CA HIS A 14 -5.32 -5.94 -15.27
C HIS A 14 -4.13 -5.04 -15.68
N PRO A 15 -3.78 -4.94 -16.98
CA PRO A 15 -2.57 -4.25 -17.45
C PRO A 15 -2.52 -2.73 -17.17
N ASN A 16 -3.67 -2.10 -16.94
CA ASN A 16 -3.80 -0.65 -16.74
C ASN A 16 -4.18 -0.24 -15.29
N LYS A 17 -4.10 -1.15 -14.31
CA LYS A 17 -4.41 -0.80 -12.93
C LYS A 17 -3.23 -0.10 -12.25
N SER A 18 -3.52 1.05 -11.64
CA SER A 18 -2.58 1.70 -10.74
C SER A 18 -2.18 0.74 -9.62
N VAL A 19 -0.89 0.73 -9.26
CA VAL A 19 -0.40 -0.03 -8.11
C VAL A 19 -0.47 0.87 -6.90
N TYR A 20 -1.14 0.41 -5.84
CA TYR A 20 -1.19 1.09 -4.55
C TYR A 20 -0.19 0.46 -3.58
N GLY A 21 0.43 1.27 -2.75
CA GLY A 21 1.41 0.81 -1.77
C GLY A 21 1.50 1.75 -0.58
N VAL A 22 2.22 1.30 0.45
CA VAL A 22 2.52 2.09 1.63
C VAL A 22 4.00 1.94 1.98
N VAL A 23 4.65 3.04 2.34
CA VAL A 23 5.98 3.04 2.96
C VAL A 23 5.79 3.34 4.43
N ILE A 24 6.33 2.47 5.27
CA ILE A 24 6.19 2.55 6.73
C ILE A 24 7.59 2.71 7.32
N SER A 25 7.77 3.71 8.20
CA SER A 25 8.98 3.90 9.00
C SER A 25 8.60 4.33 10.41
N GLY A 26 8.66 3.40 11.37
CA GLY A 26 8.18 3.64 12.73
C GLY A 26 6.69 4.01 12.76
N THR A 27 6.40 5.27 13.10
CA THR A 27 5.04 5.82 13.16
C THR A 27 4.59 6.53 11.87
N LEU A 28 5.49 6.70 10.89
CA LEU A 28 5.19 7.34 9.61
C LEU A 28 4.61 6.34 8.61
N TRP A 29 3.44 6.69 8.05
CA TRP A 29 2.76 5.91 7.01
C TRP A 29 2.51 6.80 5.79
N LEU A 30 3.24 6.55 4.70
CA LEU A 30 3.11 7.27 3.44
C LEU A 30 2.43 6.39 2.39
N PHE A 31 1.27 6.81 1.93
CA PHE A 31 0.53 6.10 0.88
C PHE A 31 0.99 6.55 -0.51
N LEU A 32 1.16 5.56 -1.38
CA LEU A 32 1.71 5.71 -2.73
C LEU A 32 0.74 5.18 -3.78
N LYS A 33 0.65 5.87 -4.91
CA LYS A 33 -0.01 5.39 -6.14
C LYS A 33 0.99 5.46 -7.29
N LEU A 34 1.26 4.33 -7.94
CA LEU A 34 2.03 4.24 -9.16
C LEU A 34 1.07 4.08 -10.34
N ASP A 35 1.06 5.06 -11.24
CA ASP A 35 0.25 5.09 -12.44
C ASP A 35 1.15 5.32 -13.66
N GLY A 36 1.26 4.32 -14.55
CA GLY A 36 2.27 4.34 -15.61
C GLY A 36 3.69 4.50 -15.04
N GLN A 37 4.32 5.64 -15.27
CA GLN A 37 5.64 5.98 -14.75
C GLN A 37 5.60 7.07 -13.66
N THR A 38 4.39 7.51 -13.28
CA THR A 38 4.19 8.56 -12.28
C THR A 38 3.93 7.95 -10.92
N LEU A 39 4.77 8.29 -9.94
CA LEU A 39 4.58 7.95 -8.54
C LEU A 39 4.01 9.17 -7.80
N THR A 40 2.79 9.05 -7.29
CA THR A 40 2.18 10.05 -6.42
C THR A 40 2.30 9.61 -4.97
N ILE A 41 2.86 10.48 -4.14
CA ILE A 41 2.86 10.33 -2.68
C ILE A 41 1.70 11.16 -2.15
N LYS A 42 0.84 10.57 -1.35
CA LYS A 42 -0.16 11.34 -0.60
C LYS A 42 0.54 11.93 0.63
N PRO A 43 0.77 13.25 0.71
CA PRO A 43 1.58 13.87 1.75
C PRO A 43 0.87 13.96 3.11
N THR A 44 -0.34 13.40 3.23
CA THR A 44 -1.03 13.33 4.52
C THR A 44 -0.29 12.32 5.39
N GLU A 45 0.54 12.81 6.30
CA GLU A 45 1.06 12.00 7.39
C GLU A 45 -0.13 11.54 8.22
N HIS A 46 -0.49 10.26 8.06
CA HIS A 46 -1.45 9.64 8.94
C HIS A 46 -0.69 9.26 10.20
N THR A 47 -0.70 10.14 11.21
CA THR A 47 -0.32 9.73 12.56
C THR A 47 -1.35 8.69 12.99
N LEU A 48 -0.93 7.43 13.08
CA LEU A 48 -1.76 6.37 13.62
C LEU A 48 -1.99 6.65 15.09
N THR A 49 -3.13 7.26 15.37
CA THR A 49 -3.67 7.34 16.71
C THR A 49 -4.14 5.94 17.10
N ASP A 50 -3.82 5.53 18.33
CA ASP A 50 -4.17 4.21 18.87
C ASP A 50 -3.58 3.02 18.09
N LEU A 51 -2.24 2.97 18.04
CA LEU A 51 -1.48 1.86 17.46
C LEU A 51 -1.95 0.46 17.93
N PRO A 52 -2.30 0.23 19.22
CA PRO A 52 -2.87 -1.04 19.67
C PRO A 52 -4.13 -1.47 18.89
N ALA A 53 -5.07 -0.54 18.65
CA ALA A 53 -6.30 -0.83 17.93
C ALA A 53 -6.03 -1.23 16.48
N VAL A 54 -5.10 -0.55 15.80
CA VAL A 54 -4.76 -0.86 14.41
C VAL A 54 -4.04 -2.21 14.30
N LEU A 55 -3.14 -2.51 15.23
CA LEU A 55 -2.48 -3.81 15.27
C LEU A 55 -3.46 -4.95 15.53
N ALA A 56 -4.50 -4.74 16.33
CA ALA A 56 -5.55 -5.73 16.55
C ALA A 56 -6.32 -6.05 15.26
N ILE A 57 -6.69 -5.03 14.47
CA ILE A 57 -7.36 -5.21 13.17
C ILE A 57 -6.47 -5.98 12.20
N LEU A 58 -5.20 -5.60 12.09
CA LEU A 58 -4.25 -6.29 11.20
C LEU A 58 -4.02 -7.75 11.64
N ARG A 59 -3.90 -7.99 12.94
CA ARG A 59 -3.79 -9.35 13.50
C ARG A 59 -5.00 -10.19 13.14
N GLN A 60 -6.20 -9.64 13.25
CA GLN A 60 -7.43 -10.34 12.89
C GLN A 60 -7.45 -10.75 11.41
N ILE A 61 -7.02 -9.86 10.50
CA ILE A 61 -6.94 -10.15 9.07
C ILE A 61 -5.95 -11.29 8.79
N VAL A 62 -4.82 -11.35 9.49
CA VAL A 62 -3.83 -12.42 9.31
C VAL A 62 -4.28 -13.75 9.95
N GLU A 63 -4.95 -13.69 11.09
CA GLU A 63 -5.42 -14.90 11.81
C GLU A 63 -6.66 -15.54 11.16
N HIS A 64 -7.46 -14.76 10.42
CA HIS A 64 -8.76 -15.21 9.90
C HIS A 64 -8.94 -14.98 8.39
N GLY A 65 -7.88 -14.57 7.68
CA GLY A 65 -7.87 -14.32 6.22
C GLY A 65 -7.22 -15.43 5.42
#